data_AF-A0A933B9T5-F1
#
_entry.id   AF-A0A933B9T5-F1
#
_cell.length_a   1.000
_cell.length_b   1.000
_cell.length_c   1.000
_cell.angle_alpha   90.00
_cell.angle_beta   90.00
_cell.angle_gamma   90.00
#
_symmetry.space_group_name_H-M   'P 1'
#
loop_
_entity.id
_entity.type
_entity.pdbx_description
1 polymer ?
#
loop_
_entity_poly.entity_id
_entity_poly.type
_entity_poly.pdbx_seq_one_letter_code
_entity_poly.pdbx_strand_id
1 'polypeptide(L)'
;GGAFVNPENRNRLRAVGPVVCLTANPKTILQRVGPTIARRPLLSHGSPAERVQHLLRQRSAAYAKADLLIDTSRLTIDEIVERVWRVLGPWIPRSWCYLMRHTDQLCHRYGGKYIVVMEDRVVSVGTTQLQAFQRVRGPLPPSRDVGIYYIPSSQESPVAL
;
A
#
# COMPACT_ATOMS: atom_id res chain seq x y z
N GLY A 1 -17.07 5.50 -1.15
CA GLY A 1 -16.29 5.45 -2.40
C GLY A 1 -16.64 6.65 -3.25
N GLY A 2 -15.73 7.62 -3.35
CA GLY A 2 -15.98 8.92 -3.99
C GLY A 2 -14.83 9.91 -3.83
N ALA A 3 -13.88 9.63 -2.93
CA ALA A 3 -12.73 10.48 -2.64
C ALA A 3 -12.00 10.95 -3.91
N PHE A 4 -11.68 10.04 -4.84
CA PHE A 4 -10.91 10.37 -6.06
C PHE A 4 -11.69 11.15 -7.13
N VAL A 5 -13.03 11.22 -7.01
CA VAL A 5 -13.88 11.99 -7.93
C VAL A 5 -13.68 13.49 -7.69
N ASN A 6 -13.59 13.89 -6.42
CA ASN A 6 -13.29 15.27 -6.05
C ASN A 6 -11.88 15.66 -6.53
N PRO A 7 -11.72 16.73 -7.35
CA PRO A 7 -10.43 17.18 -7.84
C PRO A 7 -9.39 17.51 -6.76
N GLU A 8 -9.81 18.13 -5.66
CA GLU A 8 -8.92 18.52 -4.57
C GLU A 8 -8.34 17.28 -3.88
N ASN A 9 -9.19 16.30 -3.56
CA ASN A 9 -8.75 15.02 -2.99
C ASN A 9 -7.83 14.26 -3.94
N ARG A 10 -8.14 14.25 -5.24
CA ARG A 10 -7.27 13.63 -6.25
C ARG A 10 -5.90 14.28 -6.29
N ASN A 11 -5.82 15.61 -6.25
CA ASN A 11 -4.54 16.32 -6.24
C ASN A 11 -3.74 16.02 -4.97
N ARG A 12 -4.40 15.99 -3.81
CA ARG A 12 -3.76 15.61 -2.54
C ARG A 12 -3.21 14.18 -2.56
N LEU A 13 -3.99 13.22 -3.07
CA LEU A 13 -3.55 11.82 -3.17
C LEU A 13 -2.35 11.68 -4.12
N ARG A 14 -2.36 12.37 -5.27
CA ARG A 14 -1.25 12.32 -6.23
C ARG A 14 0.01 13.04 -5.74
N ALA A 15 -0.13 14.01 -4.84
CA ALA A 15 1.01 14.70 -4.23
C ALA A 15 1.79 13.82 -3.25
N VAL A 16 1.16 12.80 -2.66
CA VAL A 16 1.81 11.90 -1.68
C VAL A 16 2.32 10.60 -2.30
N GLY A 17 1.86 10.24 -3.50
CA GLY A 17 2.32 9.04 -4.20
C GLY A 17 1.43 8.61 -5.36
N PRO A 18 1.80 7.50 -6.03
CA PRO A 18 1.03 6.96 -7.14
C PRO A 18 -0.32 6.41 -6.66
N VAL A 19 -1.37 6.66 -7.44
CA VAL A 19 -2.72 6.18 -7.15
C VAL A 19 -3.10 5.03 -8.06
N VAL A 20 -3.44 3.90 -7.46
CA VAL A 20 -3.94 2.70 -8.15
C VAL A 20 -5.47 2.66 -8.08
N CYS A 21 -6.12 2.60 -9.24
CA CYS A 21 -7.55 2.36 -9.36
C CYS A 21 -7.82 0.88 -9.68
N LEU A 22 -8.41 0.17 -8.71
CA LEU A 22 -8.92 -1.18 -8.92
C LEU A 22 -10.36 -1.09 -9.44
N THR A 23 -10.57 -1.50 -10.68
CA THR A 23 -11.89 -1.55 -11.31
C THR A 23 -12.34 -3.00 -11.52
N ALA A 24 -13.61 -3.19 -11.83
CA ALA A 24 -14.19 -4.47 -12.20
C ALA A 24 -15.47 -4.24 -13.02
N ASN A 25 -15.86 -5.22 -13.82
CA ASN A 25 -17.12 -5.19 -14.54
C ASN A 25 -18.32 -5.23 -13.55
N PRO A 26 -19.50 -4.73 -13.95
CA PRO A 26 -20.67 -4.67 -13.07
C PRO A 26 -21.05 -6.02 -12.44
N LYS A 27 -20.94 -7.13 -13.19
CA LYS A 27 -21.27 -8.47 -12.71
C LYS A 27 -20.36 -8.89 -11.55
N THR A 28 -19.04 -8.70 -11.70
CA THR A 28 -18.06 -8.99 -10.66
C THR A 28 -18.26 -8.11 -9.43
N ILE A 29 -18.57 -6.82 -9.61
CA ILE A 29 -18.88 -5.91 -8.50
C ILE A 29 -20.09 -6.42 -7.71
N LEU A 30 -21.19 -6.73 -8.40
CA LEU A 30 -22.42 -7.23 -7.78
C LEU A 30 -22.17 -8.51 -7.00
N GLN A 31 -21.42 -9.45 -7.57
CA GLN A 31 -21.04 -10.69 -6.89
C GLN A 31 -20.26 -10.41 -5.59
N ARG A 32 -19.27 -9.51 -5.62
CA ARG A 32 -18.43 -9.17 -4.45
C ARG A 32 -19.19 -8.40 -3.38
N VAL A 33 -20.11 -7.51 -3.76
CA VAL A 33 -20.88 -6.70 -2.79
C VAL A 33 -22.16 -7.38 -2.32
N GLY A 34 -22.68 -8.36 -3.05
CA GLY A 34 -23.93 -9.06 -2.79
C GLY A 34 -24.13 -9.47 -1.33
N PRO A 35 -23.16 -10.15 -0.68
CA PRO A 35 -23.27 -10.55 0.73
C PRO A 35 -23.47 -9.38 1.71
N THR A 36 -23.14 -8.15 1.32
CA THR A 36 -23.19 -6.94 2.17
C THR A 36 -24.06 -5.84 1.58
N ILE A 37 -24.91 -6.15 0.59
CA ILE A 37 -25.59 -5.14 -0.22
C ILE A 37 -26.53 -4.24 0.60
N ALA A 38 -27.21 -4.81 1.61
CA ALA A 38 -28.08 -4.08 2.52
C ALA A 38 -27.33 -3.02 3.36
N ARG A 39 -26.03 -3.19 3.59
CA ARG A 39 -25.16 -2.25 4.33
C ARG A 39 -24.60 -1.14 3.44
N ARG A 40 -25.00 -1.07 2.17
CA ARG A 40 -24.47 -0.12 1.18
C ARG A 40 -25.58 0.84 0.76
N PRO A 41 -25.70 2.04 1.38
CA PRO A 41 -26.80 2.97 1.12
C PRO A 41 -26.99 3.34 -0.36
N LEU A 42 -25.88 3.40 -1.12
CA LEU A 42 -25.94 3.70 -2.55
C LEU A 42 -26.49 2.56 -3.41
N LEU A 43 -26.61 1.34 -2.87
CA LEU A 43 -27.05 0.12 -3.56
C LEU A 43 -28.24 -0.56 -2.88
N SER A 44 -28.72 -0.04 -1.74
CA SER A 44 -29.79 -0.64 -0.93
C SER A 44 -31.20 -0.36 -1.45
N HIS A 45 -31.35 0.54 -2.43
CA HIS A 45 -32.63 0.93 -3.00
C HIS A 45 -32.62 0.83 -4.52
N GLY A 46 -33.73 0.37 -5.09
CA GLY A 46 -33.89 0.17 -6.53
C GLY A 46 -33.09 -1.03 -7.06
N SER A 47 -32.82 -1.04 -8.36
CA SER A 47 -32.01 -2.08 -9.01
C SER A 47 -30.52 -1.87 -8.74
N PRO A 48 -29.85 -2.76 -7.97
CA PRO A 48 -28.43 -2.58 -7.68
C PRO A 48 -27.56 -2.70 -8.93
N ALA A 49 -27.99 -3.48 -9.92
CA ALA A 49 -27.27 -3.65 -11.18
C ALA A 49 -27.22 -2.35 -11.99
N GLU A 50 -28.36 -1.70 -12.17
CA GLU A 50 -28.45 -0.39 -12.83
C GLU A 50 -27.65 0.66 -12.08
N ARG A 51 -27.74 0.63 -10.74
CA ARG A 51 -27.05 1.59 -9.88
C ARG A 51 -25.54 1.44 -9.94
N VAL A 52 -25.00 0.22 -9.94
CA VAL A 52 -23.57 -0.05 -10.15
C VAL A 52 -23.12 0.47 -11.51
N GLN A 53 -23.86 0.18 -12.59
CA GLN A 53 -23.53 0.65 -13.93
C GLN A 53 -23.53 2.18 -14.01
N HIS A 54 -24.53 2.83 -13.42
CA HIS A 54 -24.63 4.28 -13.38
C HIS A 54 -23.45 4.91 -12.64
N LEU A 55 -23.11 4.39 -11.46
CA LEU A 55 -21.97 4.87 -10.67
C LEU A 55 -20.64 4.68 -11.40
N LEU A 56 -20.44 3.57 -12.10
CA LEU A 56 -19.23 3.35 -12.91
C LEU A 56 -19.13 4.36 -14.04
N ARG A 57 -20.23 4.60 -14.78
CA ARG A 57 -20.26 5.60 -15.86
C ARG A 57 -19.93 6.99 -15.34
N GLN A 58 -20.60 7.43 -14.27
CA GLN A 58 -20.38 8.74 -13.66
C GLN A 58 -18.94 8.97 -13.20
N ARG A 59 -18.25 7.92 -12.76
CA ARG A 59 -16.91 8.01 -12.17
C ARG A 59 -15.77 7.70 -13.14
N SER A 60 -16.09 7.16 -14.31
CA SER A 60 -15.12 6.71 -15.32
C SER A 60 -14.04 7.76 -15.64
N ALA A 61 -14.46 9.00 -15.95
CA ALA A 61 -13.55 10.09 -16.28
C ALA A 61 -12.63 10.50 -15.11
N ALA A 62 -13.07 10.35 -13.86
CA ALA A 62 -12.22 10.61 -12.70
C ALA A 62 -11.24 9.46 -12.46
N TYR A 63 -11.71 8.22 -12.54
CA TYR A 63 -10.89 7.02 -12.32
C TYR A 63 -9.81 6.83 -13.38
N ALA A 64 -10.07 7.23 -14.62
CA ALA A 64 -9.07 7.23 -15.69
C ALA A 64 -7.87 8.17 -15.44
N LYS A 65 -7.94 9.06 -14.43
CA LYS A 65 -6.84 9.96 -14.03
C LYS A 65 -5.90 9.36 -12.97
N ALA A 66 -6.12 8.10 -12.58
CA ALA A 66 -5.21 7.34 -11.73
C ALA A 66 -3.92 7.02 -12.47
N ASP A 67 -2.80 6.87 -11.76
CA ASP A 67 -1.51 6.54 -12.36
C ASP A 67 -1.48 5.09 -12.86
N LEU A 68 -2.29 4.21 -12.25
CA LEU A 68 -2.48 2.83 -12.69
C LEU A 68 -3.95 2.43 -12.60
N LEU A 69 -4.49 1.84 -13.66
CA LEU A 69 -5.84 1.25 -13.69
C LEU A 69 -5.72 -0.26 -13.87
N ILE A 70 -6.29 -1.04 -12.95
CA ILE A 70 -6.28 -2.51 -13.02
C ILE A 70 -7.72 -3.02 -13.04
N ASP A 71 -8.10 -3.70 -14.12
CA ASP A 71 -9.34 -4.47 -14.15
C ASP A 71 -9.16 -5.80 -13.43
N THR A 72 -9.82 -5.91 -12.27
CA THR A 72 -9.76 -7.07 -11.37
C THR A 72 -10.86 -8.10 -11.66
N SER A 73 -11.62 -7.94 -12.75
CA SER A 73 -12.79 -8.76 -13.07
C SER A 73 -12.52 -10.27 -13.12
N ARG A 74 -11.34 -10.64 -13.61
CA ARG A 74 -10.92 -12.02 -13.87
C ARG A 74 -9.57 -12.35 -13.22
N LEU A 75 -9.15 -11.53 -12.26
CA LEU A 75 -7.87 -11.68 -11.59
C LEU A 75 -8.06 -12.24 -10.19
N THR A 76 -7.15 -13.13 -9.79
CA THR A 76 -6.98 -13.54 -8.39
C THR A 76 -6.32 -12.42 -7.58
N ILE A 77 -6.31 -12.55 -6.25
CA ILE A 77 -5.63 -11.58 -5.39
C ILE A 77 -4.14 -11.53 -5.72
N ASP A 78 -3.50 -12.69 -5.90
CA ASP A 78 -2.07 -12.77 -6.21
C ASP A 78 -1.72 -12.09 -7.53
N GLU A 79 -2.53 -12.28 -8.57
CA GLU A 79 -2.34 -11.62 -9.87
C GLU A 79 -2.51 -10.09 -9.78
N ILE A 80 -3.45 -9.62 -8.94
CA ILE A 80 -3.64 -8.18 -8.69
C ILE A 80 -2.41 -7.62 -7.97
N VAL A 81 -1.95 -8.30 -6.92
CA VAL A 81 -0.76 -7.92 -6.13
C VAL A 81 0.46 -7.87 -7.02
N GLU A 82 0.69 -8.89 -7.86
CA GLU A 82 1.82 -8.93 -8.79
C GLU A 82 1.78 -7.76 -9.78
N ARG A 83 0.61 -7.42 -10.32
CA ARG A 83 0.45 -6.27 -11.23
C ARG A 83 0.76 -4.95 -10.55
N VAL A 84 0.29 -4.76 -9.32
CA VAL A 84 0.60 -3.55 -8.53
C VAL A 84 2.11 -3.50 -8.25
N TRP A 85 2.68 -4.62 -7.79
CA TRP A 85 4.10 -4.71 -7.46
C TRP A 85 5.01 -4.46 -8.66
N ARG A 86 4.66 -4.95 -9.85
CA ARG A 86 5.44 -4.72 -11.07
C ARG A 86 5.59 -3.23 -11.41
N VAL A 87 4.57 -2.43 -11.11
CA VAL A 87 4.56 -1.00 -11.40
C VAL A 87 5.17 -0.18 -10.26
N LEU A 88 4.83 -0.52 -9.01
CA LEU A 88 5.24 0.26 -7.84
C LEU A 88 6.56 -0.20 -7.23
N GLY A 89 6.90 -1.48 -7.34
CA GLY A 89 8.10 -2.11 -6.79
C GLY A 89 9.40 -1.36 -7.13
N PRO A 90 9.62 -0.90 -8.36
CA PRO A 90 10.81 -0.10 -8.71
C PRO A 90 10.95 1.23 -7.94
N TRP A 91 9.85 1.76 -7.39
CA TRP A 91 9.81 3.00 -6.61
C TRP A 91 9.89 2.76 -5.10
N ILE A 92 9.77 1.51 -4.65
CA ILE A 92 9.85 1.18 -3.23
C ILE A 92 11.33 1.19 -2.82
N PRO A 93 11.69 1.92 -1.75
CA PRO A 93 13.02 1.85 -1.13
C PRO A 93 13.52 0.41 -0.98
N ARG A 94 14.76 0.15 -1.39
CA ARG A 94 15.41 -1.15 -1.18
C ARG A 94 15.53 -1.48 0.30
N SER A 95 15.72 -0.47 1.16
CA SER A 95 15.74 -0.63 2.61
C SER A 95 14.39 -1.11 3.15
N TRP A 96 13.28 -0.69 2.54
CA TRP A 96 11.94 -1.20 2.83
C TRP A 96 11.75 -2.63 2.32
N CYS A 97 12.18 -2.92 1.09
CA CYS A 97 12.14 -4.28 0.55
C CYS A 97 12.95 -5.26 1.43
N TYR A 98 14.09 -4.82 1.93
CA TYR A 98 14.91 -5.59 2.87
C TYR A 98 14.15 -5.85 4.17
N LEU A 99 13.50 -4.83 4.75
CA LEU A 99 12.69 -4.98 5.95
C LEU A 99 11.66 -6.10 5.77
N MET A 100 10.84 -6.04 4.71
CA MET A 100 9.76 -7.02 4.51
C MET A 100 10.25 -8.43 4.20
N ARG A 101 11.41 -8.59 3.54
CA ARG A 101 11.97 -9.92 3.24
C ARG A 101 12.58 -10.59 4.46
N HIS A 102 12.97 -9.81 5.46
CA HIS A 102 13.71 -10.30 6.61
C HIS A 102 12.96 -10.06 7.92
N THR A 103 11.65 -9.79 7.90
CA THR A 103 10.87 -9.41 9.10
C THR A 103 11.13 -10.34 10.28
N ASP A 104 10.91 -11.64 10.13
CA ASP A 104 11.07 -12.62 11.22
C ASP A 104 12.47 -12.58 11.84
N GLN A 105 13.50 -12.58 11.00
CA GLN A 105 14.89 -12.54 11.43
C GLN A 105 15.22 -11.23 12.15
N LEU A 106 14.71 -10.11 11.64
CA LEU A 106 14.91 -8.79 12.22
C LEU A 106 14.18 -8.67 13.57
N CYS A 107 12.93 -9.12 13.67
CA CYS A 107 12.17 -9.15 14.92
C CYS A 107 12.86 -10.01 15.98
N HIS A 108 13.35 -11.19 15.61
CA HIS A 108 14.09 -12.06 16.53
C HIS A 108 15.39 -11.42 17.03
N ARG A 109 16.13 -10.73 16.16
CA ARG A 109 17.46 -10.19 16.47
C ARG A 109 17.43 -8.78 17.08
N TYR A 110 16.47 -7.95 16.68
CA TYR A 110 16.42 -6.52 16.96
C TYR A 110 15.07 -6.05 17.54
N GLY A 111 14.20 -6.96 17.98
CA GLY A 111 12.93 -6.61 18.60
C GLY A 111 13.07 -5.56 19.71
N GLY A 112 12.17 -4.57 19.70
CA GLY A 112 12.17 -3.43 20.61
C GLY A 112 13.21 -2.36 20.30
N LYS A 113 13.87 -2.39 19.12
CA LYS A 113 14.95 -1.47 18.75
C LYS A 113 14.68 -0.76 17.43
N TYR A 114 15.38 0.35 17.23
CA TYR A 114 15.49 1.02 15.94
C TYR A 114 16.71 0.50 15.19
N ILE A 115 16.53 0.19 13.91
CA ILE A 115 17.60 -0.19 12.99
C ILE A 115 17.72 0.85 11.88
N VAL A 116 18.95 1.11 11.43
CA VAL A 116 19.21 1.81 10.18
C VAL A 116 19.53 0.77 9.11
N VAL A 117 18.76 0.77 8.03
CA VAL A 117 18.99 -0.10 6.87
C VAL A 117 19.46 0.77 5.72
N MET A 118 20.59 0.40 5.12
CA MET A 118 21.09 1.03 3.91
C MET A 118 21.12 -0.01 2.80
N GLU A 119 20.36 0.24 1.73
CA GLU A 119 20.09 -0.69 0.63
C GLU A 119 19.50 -2.03 1.15
N ASP A 120 20.35 -2.99 1.46
CA ASP A 120 20.02 -4.40 1.72
C ASP A 120 20.69 -4.93 2.99
N ARG A 121 21.06 -4.05 3.92
CA ARG A 121 21.71 -4.45 5.18
C ARG A 121 21.47 -3.47 6.32
N VAL A 122 21.46 -4.02 7.53
CA VAL A 122 21.47 -3.23 8.78
C VAL A 122 22.87 -2.66 9.01
N VAL A 123 22.97 -1.33 9.17
CA VAL A 123 24.23 -0.62 9.36
C VAL A 123 24.39 -0.01 10.75
N SER A 124 23.29 0.13 11.48
CA SER A 124 23.29 0.64 12.86
C SER A 124 22.04 0.21 13.62
N VAL A 125 22.12 0.17 14.95
CA VAL A 125 21.04 -0.19 15.87
C VAL A 125 21.07 0.70 17.11
N GLY A 126 19.90 1.12 17.58
CA GLY A 126 19.74 1.90 18.81
C GLY A 126 18.41 1.62 19.52
N THR A 127 18.32 1.97 20.80
CA THR A 127 17.06 1.92 21.56
C THR A 127 16.14 3.09 21.23
N THR A 128 16.67 4.14 20.61
CA THR A 128 15.91 5.27 20.06
C THR A 128 16.32 5.50 18.61
N GLN A 129 15.44 6.14 17.84
CA GLN A 129 15.73 6.54 16.45
C GLN A 129 17.00 7.39 16.36
N LEU A 130 17.19 8.33 17.30
CA LEU A 130 18.37 9.21 17.35
C LEU A 130 19.66 8.42 17.61
N GLN A 131 19.63 7.47 18.56
CA GLN A 131 20.80 6.64 18.86
C GLN A 131 21.17 5.75 17.67
N ALA A 132 20.17 5.18 16.98
CA ALA A 132 20.39 4.39 15.77
C ALA A 132 21.05 5.24 14.67
N PHE A 133 20.59 6.48 14.48
CA PHE A 133 21.16 7.42 13.50
C PHE A 133 22.61 7.81 13.84
N GLN A 134 22.87 8.27 15.07
CA GLN A 134 24.18 8.78 15.49
C GLN A 134 25.29 7.71 15.47
N ARG A 135 24.92 6.43 15.57
CA ARG A 135 25.87 5.30 15.54
C ARG A 135 26.27 4.85 14.13
N VAL A 136 25.64 5.40 13.08
CA VAL A 136 26.05 5.11 11.70
C VAL A 136 27.51 5.53 11.51
N ARG A 137 28.36 4.59 11.10
CA ARG A 137 29.78 4.86 10.85
C ARG A 137 29.96 5.45 9.44
N GLY A 138 30.50 6.66 9.37
CA GLY A 138 30.81 7.34 8.12
C GLY A 138 29.63 8.12 7.53
N PRO A 139 29.86 8.91 6.48
CA PRO A 139 28.82 9.72 5.85
C PRO A 139 27.78 8.82 5.17
N LEU A 140 26.51 9.21 5.29
CA LEU A 140 25.44 8.61 4.49
C LEU A 140 25.62 9.06 3.03
N PRO A 141 25.73 8.12 2.06
CA PRO A 141 25.89 8.50 0.67
C PRO A 141 24.62 9.21 0.18
N PRO A 142 24.73 10.33 -0.56
CA PRO A 142 23.56 11.10 -1.00
C PRO A 142 22.66 10.35 -1.98
N SER A 143 23.15 9.29 -2.62
CA SER A 143 22.45 8.52 -3.64
C SER A 143 22.04 7.11 -3.22
N ARG A 144 22.29 6.72 -1.96
CA ARG A 144 21.88 5.40 -1.46
C ARG A 144 20.59 5.52 -0.69
N ASP A 145 19.75 4.50 -0.84
CA ASP A 145 18.53 4.40 -0.09
C ASP A 145 18.84 4.04 1.37
N VAL A 146 18.27 4.81 2.30
CA VAL A 146 18.49 4.70 3.75
C VAL A 146 17.17 4.91 4.48
N GLY A 147 16.81 3.94 5.32
CA GLY A 147 15.64 4.02 6.19
C GLY A 147 15.99 3.73 7.65
N ILE A 148 15.28 4.40 8.56
CA ILE A 148 15.33 4.09 9.99
C ILE A 148 13.98 3.50 10.39
N TYR A 149 14.00 2.29 10.93
CA TYR A 149 12.80 1.52 11.21
C TYR A 149 12.81 1.05 12.66
N TYR A 150 11.67 1.18 13.32
CA TYR A 150 11.43 0.48 14.58
C TYR A 150 11.07 -0.97 14.27
N ILE A 151 11.68 -1.90 14.98
CA ILE A 151 11.45 -3.33 14.84
C ILE A 151 10.69 -3.81 16.07
N PRO A 152 9.42 -4.22 15.93
CA PRO A 152 8.65 -4.70 17.06
C PRO A 152 9.23 -6.02 17.58
N SER A 153 9.20 -6.22 18.89
CA SER A 153 9.50 -7.52 19.50
C SER A 153 8.38 -8.53 19.23
N SER A 154 8.66 -9.81 19.49
CA SER A 154 7.67 -10.88 19.41
C SER A 154 6.49 -10.72 20.39
N GLN A 155 6.64 -9.90 21.44
CA GLN A 155 5.53 -9.59 22.35
C GLN A 155 4.70 -8.39 21.87
N GLU A 156 5.28 -7.51 21.06
CA GLU A 156 4.62 -6.31 20.53
C GLU A 156 3.93 -6.58 19.18
N SER A 157 4.39 -7.59 18.42
CA SER A 157 3.81 -7.96 17.14
C SER A 157 3.06 -9.30 17.25
N PRO A 158 1.71 -9.32 17.34
CA PRO A 158 0.93 -10.55 17.28
C PRO A 158 0.94 -11.20 15.89
N VAL A 159 1.42 -10.47 14.88
CA VAL A 159 1.61 -10.91 13.51
C VAL A 159 2.99 -10.40 13.12
N ALA A 160 3.95 -11.27 12.84
CA ALA A 160 5.17 -10.83 12.17
C ALA A 160 4.74 -10.25 10.81
N LEU A 161 5.09 -8.98 10.55
CA LEU A 161 4.73 -8.25 9.33
C LEU A 161 5.20 -8.97 8.05
#